data_AF-Q3HWV6-F1
#
_entry.id   AF-Q3HWV6-F1
#
_cell.length_a   1.000
_cell.length_b   1.000
_cell.length_c   1.000
_cell.angle_alpha   90.00
_cell.angle_beta   90.00
_cell.angle_gamma   90.00
#
_symmetry.space_group_name_H-M   'P 1'
#
loop_
_entity.id
_entity.type
_entity.pdbx_description
1 polymer ?
#
loop_
_entity_poly.entity_id
_entity_poly.type
_entity_poly.pdbx_seq_one_letter_code
_entity_poly.pdbx_strand_id
1 'polypeptide(L)'
;MSQTQLVRYRHGKNTFEVMTNVGSVQKYRDQKLGLDNVLQADVVWTNQSKGERAKGAELKETFNTEDIMECIRVILAKGEIQLTAAERREQTDQKRREIVYYVHKYYTDPRAKTPHPIARIDAALTEIKFRVDPDIPAERQAQDALKKLVEVIPLKRSEIVGTLSVPIKALGAVQGILSKGVEVSGETYTGDSCEMTISVVP
;
A
#
# COMPACT_ATOMS: atom_id res chain seq x y z
N MET A 1 -8.22 -19.21 -21.32
CA MET A 1 -8.96 -19.35 -20.05
C MET A 1 -9.38 -17.96 -19.63
N SER A 2 -10.68 -17.70 -19.45
CA SER A 2 -11.13 -16.38 -18.97
C SER A 2 -10.54 -16.15 -17.57
N GLN A 3 -9.99 -14.97 -17.33
CA GLN A 3 -9.58 -14.64 -15.97
C GLN A 3 -10.83 -14.50 -15.09
N THR A 4 -10.74 -15.04 -13.88
CA THR A 4 -11.85 -15.11 -12.93
C THR A 4 -11.59 -14.18 -11.76
N GLN A 5 -12.62 -13.45 -11.33
CA GLN A 5 -12.61 -12.61 -10.14
C GLN A 5 -13.73 -13.03 -9.20
N LEU A 6 -13.42 -13.14 -7.91
CA LEU A 6 -14.42 -13.51 -6.90
C LEU A 6 -14.97 -12.26 -6.23
N VAL A 7 -16.28 -12.24 -6.01
CA VAL A 7 -16.93 -11.27 -5.13
C VAL A 7 -17.33 -11.99 -3.86
N ARG A 8 -16.84 -11.53 -2.71
CA ARG A 8 -17.08 -12.14 -1.41
C ARG A 8 -17.99 -11.27 -0.57
N TYR A 9 -19.06 -11.84 -0.03
CA TYR A 9 -19.96 -11.20 0.92
C TYR A 9 -19.89 -11.94 2.26
N ARG A 10 -19.62 -11.21 3.35
CA ARG A 10 -19.60 -11.75 4.71
C ARG A 10 -20.77 -11.22 5.50
N HIS A 11 -21.49 -12.11 6.19
CA HIS A 11 -22.61 -11.75 7.04
C HIS A 11 -22.62 -12.65 8.29
N GLY A 12 -22.33 -12.05 9.44
CA GLY A 12 -22.12 -12.80 10.68
C GLY A 12 -21.02 -13.86 10.51
N LYS A 13 -21.37 -15.13 10.72
CA LYS A 13 -20.49 -16.29 10.54
C LYS A 13 -20.44 -16.83 9.11
N ASN A 14 -21.38 -16.42 8.25
CA ASN A 14 -21.52 -16.96 6.91
C ASN A 14 -20.70 -16.14 5.90
N THR A 15 -20.08 -16.84 4.94
CA THR A 15 -19.36 -16.24 3.81
C THR A 15 -19.93 -16.79 2.53
N PHE A 16 -20.19 -15.91 1.57
CA PHE A 16 -20.72 -16.25 0.26
C PHE A 16 -19.82 -15.67 -0.83
N GLU A 17 -19.60 -16.42 -1.89
CA GLU A 17 -18.70 -16.08 -2.99
C GLU A 17 -19.43 -16.28 -4.33
N VAL A 18 -19.17 -15.38 -5.27
CA VAL A 18 -19.69 -15.44 -6.64
C VAL A 18 -18.55 -15.26 -7.62
N MET A 19 -18.57 -16.05 -8.70
CA MET A 19 -17.57 -16.06 -9.74
C MET A 19 -17.94 -15.12 -10.87
N THR A 20 -17.06 -14.18 -11.18
CA THR A 20 -17.31 -13.10 -12.14
C THR A 20 -16.15 -12.93 -13.11
N ASN A 21 -16.43 -12.26 -14.24
CA ASN A 21 -15.41 -11.81 -15.16
C ASN A 21 -14.61 -10.65 -14.54
N VAL A 22 -13.28 -10.66 -14.68
CA VAL A 22 -12.40 -9.61 -14.15
C VAL A 22 -12.85 -8.23 -14.63
N GLY A 23 -13.01 -7.29 -13.70
CA GLY A 23 -13.36 -5.89 -14.00
C GLY A 23 -14.82 -5.67 -14.46
N SER A 24 -15.66 -6.71 -14.45
CA SER A 24 -17.08 -6.59 -14.84
C SER A 24 -17.97 -6.09 -13.70
N VAL A 25 -17.62 -6.41 -12.45
CA VAL A 25 -18.44 -6.12 -11.25
C VAL A 25 -18.66 -4.63 -11.05
N GLN A 26 -17.61 -3.81 -11.22
CA GLN A 26 -17.75 -2.36 -11.09
C GLN A 26 -18.66 -1.78 -12.18
N LYS A 27 -18.56 -2.30 -13.41
CA LYS A 27 -19.44 -1.87 -14.51
C LYS A 27 -20.91 -2.24 -14.25
N TYR A 28 -21.13 -3.39 -13.60
CA TYR A 28 -22.47 -3.78 -13.15
C TYR A 28 -23.02 -2.85 -12.07
N ARG A 29 -22.22 -2.48 -11.07
CA ARG A 29 -22.60 -1.50 -10.04
C ARG A 29 -22.94 -0.14 -10.62
N ASP A 30 -22.21 0.26 -11.65
CA ASP A 30 -22.45 1.48 -12.43
C ASP A 30 -23.65 1.35 -13.40
N GLN A 31 -24.36 0.22 -13.41
CA GLN A 31 -25.48 -0.08 -14.32
C GLN A 31 -25.12 -0.06 -15.82
N LYS A 32 -23.84 -0.25 -16.15
CA LYS A 32 -23.32 -0.28 -17.54
C LYS A 32 -23.27 -1.68 -18.15
N LEU A 33 -23.47 -2.72 -17.34
CA LEU A 33 -23.39 -4.12 -17.77
C LEU A 33 -24.54 -4.92 -17.14
N GLY A 34 -25.18 -5.78 -17.95
CA GLY A 34 -26.19 -6.73 -17.46
C GLY A 34 -25.56 -7.95 -16.77
N LEU A 35 -26.34 -8.60 -15.90
CA LEU A 35 -25.88 -9.70 -15.03
C LEU A 35 -25.23 -10.86 -15.82
N ASP A 36 -25.80 -11.23 -16.96
CA ASP A 36 -25.34 -12.35 -17.81
C ASP A 36 -23.91 -12.14 -18.34
N ASN A 37 -23.47 -10.88 -18.45
CA ASN A 37 -22.12 -10.54 -18.91
C ASN A 37 -21.11 -10.43 -17.75
N VAL A 38 -21.60 -10.44 -16.50
CA VAL A 38 -20.78 -10.36 -15.28
C VAL A 38 -20.41 -11.75 -14.80
N LEU A 39 -21.41 -12.63 -14.72
CA LEU A 39 -21.28 -13.93 -14.08
C LEU A 39 -20.55 -14.91 -15.00
N GLN A 40 -19.70 -15.75 -14.39
CA GLN A 40 -19.17 -16.93 -15.08
C GLN A 40 -20.01 -18.19 -14.81
N ALA A 41 -20.75 -18.19 -13.71
CA ALA A 41 -21.67 -19.25 -13.35
C ALA A 41 -22.72 -18.74 -12.35
N ASP A 42 -23.95 -19.23 -12.51
CA ASP A 42 -25.10 -18.89 -11.67
C ASP A 42 -25.10 -19.74 -10.39
N VAL A 43 -24.03 -19.62 -9.60
CA VAL A 43 -23.84 -20.39 -8.38
C VAL A 43 -23.33 -19.47 -7.28
N VAL A 44 -23.82 -19.69 -6.06
CA VAL A 44 -23.28 -19.08 -4.84
C VAL A 44 -22.50 -20.14 -4.08
N TRP A 45 -21.21 -19.86 -3.85
CA TRP A 45 -20.31 -20.72 -3.09
C TRP A 45 -20.17 -20.23 -1.65
N THR A 46 -19.94 -21.14 -0.71
CA THR A 46 -19.37 -20.77 0.61
C THR A 46 -17.85 -20.76 0.55
N ASN A 47 -17.28 -21.58 -0.34
CA ASN A 47 -15.86 -21.58 -0.67
C ASN A 47 -15.65 -22.05 -2.12
N GLN A 48 -15.37 -21.12 -3.03
CA GLN A 48 -15.22 -21.44 -4.45
C GLN A 48 -13.96 -22.30 -4.70
N SER A 49 -12.85 -22.02 -4.02
CA SER A 49 -11.59 -22.78 -4.17
C SER A 49 -11.72 -24.26 -3.80
N LYS A 50 -12.65 -24.59 -2.88
CA LYS A 50 -12.97 -25.96 -2.49
C LYS A 50 -14.18 -26.55 -3.24
N GLY A 51 -14.86 -25.75 -4.05
CA GLY A 51 -16.09 -26.16 -4.74
C GLY A 51 -17.32 -26.29 -3.84
N GLU A 52 -17.29 -25.72 -2.64
CA GLU A 52 -18.37 -25.83 -1.66
C GLU A 52 -19.49 -24.82 -1.99
N ARG A 53 -20.71 -25.32 -2.21
CA ARG A 53 -21.88 -24.51 -2.56
C ARG A 53 -22.68 -24.14 -1.32
N ALA A 54 -23.27 -22.95 -1.32
CA ALA A 54 -24.18 -22.51 -0.27
C ALA A 54 -25.45 -23.38 -0.24
N LYS A 55 -25.90 -23.74 0.96
CA LYS A 55 -27.16 -24.46 1.15
C LYS A 55 -28.33 -23.47 1.17
N GLY A 56 -29.50 -23.89 0.69
CA GLY A 56 -30.72 -23.05 0.71
C GLY A 56 -31.03 -22.47 2.10
N ALA A 57 -30.86 -23.26 3.16
CA ALA A 57 -31.04 -22.79 4.54
C ALA A 57 -30.13 -21.61 4.92
N GLU A 58 -28.85 -21.64 4.52
CA GLU A 58 -27.88 -20.56 4.79
C GLU A 58 -28.19 -19.29 3.99
N LEU A 59 -28.64 -19.48 2.74
CA LEU A 59 -29.09 -18.40 1.87
C LEU A 59 -30.33 -17.73 2.47
N LYS A 60 -31.32 -18.51 2.88
CA LYS A 60 -32.55 -17.99 3.49
C LYS A 60 -32.30 -17.26 4.80
N GLU A 61 -31.44 -17.80 5.66
CA GLU A 61 -31.05 -17.15 6.92
C GLU A 61 -30.37 -15.78 6.67
N THR A 62 -29.56 -15.67 5.62
CA THR A 62 -28.75 -14.47 5.35
C THR A 62 -29.46 -13.43 4.49
N PHE A 63 -30.14 -13.89 3.44
CA PHE A 63 -30.73 -13.05 2.39
C PHE A 63 -32.26 -13.00 2.45
N ASN A 64 -32.90 -13.73 3.37
CA ASN A 64 -34.36 -13.93 3.45
C ASN A 64 -34.99 -14.58 2.21
N THR A 65 -34.17 -15.20 1.36
CA THR A 65 -34.60 -15.86 0.11
C THR A 65 -33.68 -17.05 -0.19
N GLU A 66 -34.19 -18.05 -0.91
CA GLU A 66 -33.41 -19.17 -1.46
C GLU A 66 -33.15 -18.97 -2.96
N ASP A 67 -33.67 -17.89 -3.57
CA ASP A 67 -33.43 -17.56 -4.97
C ASP A 67 -31.96 -17.16 -5.16
N ILE A 68 -31.23 -18.00 -5.91
CA ILE A 68 -29.82 -17.82 -6.22
C ILE A 68 -29.57 -16.47 -6.90
N MET A 69 -30.44 -16.06 -7.84
CA MET A 69 -30.26 -14.83 -8.61
C MET A 69 -30.45 -13.60 -7.75
N GLU A 70 -31.43 -13.61 -6.84
CA GLU A 70 -31.60 -12.54 -5.85
C GLU A 70 -30.39 -12.44 -4.92
N CYS A 71 -29.91 -13.58 -4.42
CA CYS A 71 -28.71 -13.64 -3.57
C CYS A 71 -27.48 -13.07 -4.30
N ILE A 72 -27.25 -13.48 -5.56
CA ILE A 72 -26.15 -12.98 -6.39
C ILE A 72 -26.23 -11.46 -6.55
N ARG A 73 -27.41 -10.89 -6.82
CA ARG A 73 -27.55 -9.42 -6.94
C ARG A 73 -27.12 -8.70 -5.66
N VAL A 74 -27.49 -9.22 -4.48
CA VAL A 74 -27.06 -8.66 -3.20
C VAL A 74 -25.55 -8.78 -3.02
N ILE A 75 -24.96 -9.93 -3.33
CA ILE A 75 -23.52 -10.17 -3.22
C ILE A 75 -22.74 -9.24 -4.16
N LEU A 76 -23.17 -9.08 -5.42
CA LEU A 76 -22.51 -8.17 -6.36
C LEU A 76 -22.62 -6.70 -5.93
N ALA A 77 -23.77 -6.30 -5.36
CA ALA A 77 -23.99 -4.92 -4.92
C ALA A 77 -23.19 -4.57 -3.64
N LYS A 78 -23.15 -5.47 -2.66
CA LYS A 78 -22.61 -5.19 -1.30
C LYS A 78 -21.31 -5.92 -0.96
N GLY A 79 -20.92 -6.93 -1.73
CA GLY A 79 -19.73 -7.74 -1.48
C GLY A 79 -18.42 -7.00 -1.80
N GLU A 80 -17.32 -7.56 -1.34
CA GLU A 80 -15.98 -7.08 -1.62
C GLU A 80 -15.40 -7.82 -2.83
N ILE A 81 -14.91 -7.07 -3.81
CA ILE A 81 -14.22 -7.64 -4.98
C ILE A 81 -12.85 -8.12 -4.53
N GLN A 82 -12.60 -9.42 -4.65
CA GLN A 82 -11.32 -10.01 -4.32
C GLN A 82 -10.35 -9.80 -5.48
N LEU A 83 -9.16 -9.27 -5.17
CA LEU A 83 -8.08 -9.14 -6.14
C LEU A 83 -7.71 -10.52 -6.69
N THR A 84 -7.52 -10.60 -8.00
CA THR A 84 -6.93 -11.77 -8.65
C THR A 84 -5.47 -11.94 -8.23
N ALA A 85 -4.91 -13.13 -8.44
CA ALA A 85 -3.49 -13.37 -8.18
C ALA A 85 -2.58 -12.44 -9.00
N ALA A 86 -2.99 -12.09 -10.22
CA ALA A 86 -2.27 -11.17 -11.10
C ALA A 86 -2.30 -9.73 -10.57
N GLU A 87 -3.49 -9.21 -10.23
CA GLU A 87 -3.65 -7.85 -9.65
C GLU A 87 -2.91 -7.73 -8.31
N ARG A 88 -3.01 -8.74 -7.44
CA ARG A 88 -2.28 -8.75 -6.17
C ARG A 88 -0.77 -8.71 -6.39
N ARG A 89 -0.26 -9.47 -7.36
CA ARG A 89 1.17 -9.46 -7.71
C ARG A 89 1.59 -8.10 -8.24
N GLU A 90 0.81 -7.50 -9.12
CA GLU A 90 1.10 -6.17 -9.67
C GLU A 90 1.14 -5.09 -8.57
N GLN A 91 0.17 -5.09 -7.66
CA GLN A 91 0.18 -4.16 -6.51
C GLN A 91 1.39 -4.40 -5.60
N THR A 92 1.74 -5.67 -5.36
CA THR A 92 2.93 -6.02 -4.55
C THR A 92 4.22 -5.54 -5.23
N ASP A 93 4.36 -5.77 -6.54
CA ASP A 93 5.53 -5.35 -7.32
C ASP A 93 5.63 -3.82 -7.38
N GLN A 94 4.50 -3.13 -7.52
CA GLN A 94 4.44 -1.67 -7.47
C GLN A 94 4.84 -1.14 -6.09
N LYS A 95 4.29 -1.72 -5.01
CA LYS A 95 4.63 -1.35 -3.63
C LYS A 95 6.11 -1.60 -3.33
N ARG A 96 6.66 -2.68 -3.86
CA ARG A 96 8.08 -3.00 -3.77
C ARG A 96 8.95 -1.94 -4.45
N ARG A 97 8.59 -1.49 -5.65
CA ARG A 97 9.28 -0.38 -6.33
C ARG A 97 9.26 0.91 -5.51
N GLU A 98 8.12 1.24 -4.90
CA GLU A 98 7.98 2.40 -4.01
C GLU A 98 8.92 2.31 -2.80
N ILE A 99 9.01 1.15 -2.15
CA ILE A 99 9.94 0.91 -1.04
C ILE A 99 11.40 1.09 -1.50
N VAL A 100 11.78 0.50 -2.62
CA VAL A 100 13.13 0.62 -3.18
C VAL A 100 13.47 2.08 -3.46
N TYR A 101 12.56 2.81 -4.09
CA TYR A 101 12.74 4.22 -4.41
C TYR A 101 12.84 5.08 -3.15
N TYR A 102 12.02 4.81 -2.14
CA TYR A 102 12.11 5.48 -0.83
C TYR A 102 13.50 5.31 -0.23
N VAL A 103 14.00 4.08 -0.16
CA VAL A 103 15.34 3.81 0.38
C VAL A 103 16.42 4.50 -0.46
N HIS A 104 16.31 4.45 -1.78
CA HIS A 104 17.25 5.13 -2.68
C HIS A 104 17.29 6.66 -2.44
N LYS A 105 16.13 7.28 -2.29
CA LYS A 105 16.01 8.73 -2.11
C LYS A 105 16.54 9.18 -0.75
N TYR A 106 16.18 8.46 0.32
CA TYR A 106 16.40 8.90 1.69
C TYR A 106 17.63 8.30 2.37
N TYR A 107 18.30 7.31 1.77
CA TYR A 107 19.44 6.62 2.37
C TYR A 107 20.63 6.53 1.41
N THR A 108 21.83 6.61 1.97
CA THR A 108 23.10 6.60 1.26
C THR A 108 24.05 5.57 1.84
N ASP A 109 25.06 5.18 1.06
CA ASP A 109 26.20 4.43 1.56
C ASP A 109 27.08 5.36 2.41
N PRO A 110 27.31 5.08 3.71
CA PRO A 110 28.17 5.91 4.54
C PRO A 110 29.63 5.97 4.08
N ARG A 111 30.09 4.97 3.30
CA ARG A 111 31.47 4.90 2.78
C ARG A 111 31.62 5.77 1.52
N ALA A 112 30.72 5.59 0.56
CA ALA A 112 30.76 6.32 -0.72
C ALA A 112 30.10 7.72 -0.64
N LYS A 113 29.27 7.97 0.38
CA LYS A 113 28.43 9.17 0.55
C LYS A 113 27.47 9.43 -0.62
N THR A 114 27.12 8.38 -1.36
CA THR A 114 26.19 8.42 -2.48
C THR A 114 25.01 7.49 -2.25
N PRO A 115 23.84 7.74 -2.86
CA PRO A 115 22.72 6.81 -2.86
C PRO A 115 23.10 5.45 -3.44
N HIS A 116 22.56 4.37 -2.85
CA HIS A 116 22.71 3.02 -3.42
C HIS A 116 21.87 2.89 -4.70
N PRO A 117 22.38 2.28 -5.79
CA PRO A 117 21.57 2.06 -6.99
C PRO A 117 20.28 1.25 -6.68
N ILE A 118 19.18 1.58 -7.36
CA ILE A 118 17.87 0.91 -7.23
C ILE A 118 18.00 -0.61 -7.31
N ALA A 119 18.75 -1.11 -8.31
CA ALA A 119 18.98 -2.54 -8.50
C ALA A 119 19.69 -3.20 -7.31
N ARG A 120 20.60 -2.48 -6.62
CA ARG A 120 21.32 -3.03 -5.46
C ARG A 120 20.41 -3.18 -4.25
N ILE A 121 19.54 -2.20 -4.02
CA ILE A 121 18.53 -2.22 -2.94
C ILE A 121 17.51 -3.33 -3.21
N ASP A 122 17.03 -3.46 -4.45
CA ASP A 122 16.07 -4.50 -4.80
C ASP A 122 16.67 -5.92 -4.69
N ALA A 123 17.94 -6.09 -5.07
CA ALA A 123 18.68 -7.32 -4.82
C ALA A 123 18.81 -7.62 -3.32
N ALA A 124 19.13 -6.61 -2.50
CA ALA A 124 19.21 -6.76 -1.05
C ALA A 124 17.86 -7.17 -0.43
N LEU A 125 16.75 -6.57 -0.88
CA LEU A 125 15.40 -6.96 -0.44
C LEU A 125 15.07 -8.41 -0.80
N THR A 126 15.54 -8.89 -1.96
CA THR A 126 15.40 -10.29 -2.38
C THR A 126 16.21 -11.22 -1.48
N GLU A 127 17.46 -10.85 -1.17
CA GLU A 127 18.39 -11.62 -0.35
C GLU A 127 17.85 -11.84 1.07
N ILE A 128 17.31 -10.80 1.69
CA ILE A 128 16.65 -10.90 3.01
C ILE A 128 15.23 -11.50 2.94
N LYS A 129 14.77 -11.89 1.74
CA LYS A 129 13.43 -12.43 1.47
C LYS A 129 12.33 -11.55 2.08
N PHE A 130 12.45 -10.24 1.93
CA PHE A 130 11.49 -9.29 2.48
C PHE A 130 10.11 -9.50 1.84
N ARG A 131 9.08 -9.72 2.66
CA ARG A 131 7.70 -9.85 2.20
C ARG A 131 7.07 -8.47 2.16
N VAL A 132 6.61 -8.07 0.98
CA VAL A 132 5.88 -6.83 0.76
C VAL A 132 4.39 -7.10 0.86
N ASP A 133 3.69 -6.24 1.57
CA ASP A 133 2.23 -6.26 1.71
C ASP A 133 1.63 -5.11 0.89
N PRO A 134 0.72 -5.35 -0.09
CA PRO A 134 0.13 -4.28 -0.88
C PRO A 134 -0.74 -3.31 -0.06
N ASP A 135 -1.29 -3.77 1.07
CA ASP A 135 -2.27 -3.02 1.86
C ASP A 135 -1.60 -2.07 2.87
N ILE A 136 -0.30 -2.26 3.16
CA ILE A 136 0.45 -1.43 4.10
C ILE A 136 1.17 -0.29 3.34
N PRO A 137 1.16 0.96 3.85
CA PRO A 137 1.90 2.07 3.24
C PRO A 137 3.39 1.76 3.01
N ALA A 138 3.92 2.21 1.86
CA ALA A 138 5.30 1.94 1.45
C ALA A 138 6.33 2.48 2.46
N GLU A 139 6.12 3.68 3.00
CA GLU A 139 7.04 4.32 3.95
C GLU A 139 7.20 3.51 5.23
N ARG A 140 6.08 3.02 5.78
CA ARG A 140 6.10 2.18 6.97
C ARG A 140 6.84 0.87 6.71
N GLN A 141 6.57 0.23 5.58
CA GLN A 141 7.28 -0.99 5.18
C GLN A 141 8.77 -0.73 4.91
N ALA A 142 9.12 0.45 4.38
CA ALA A 142 10.52 0.82 4.17
C ALA A 142 11.25 0.94 5.51
N GLN A 143 10.65 1.55 6.53
CA GLN A 143 11.20 1.60 7.90
C GLN A 143 11.46 0.18 8.47
N ASP A 144 10.54 -0.76 8.24
CA ASP A 144 10.73 -2.15 8.67
C ASP A 144 11.76 -2.91 7.83
N ALA A 145 11.85 -2.61 6.53
CA ALA A 145 12.87 -3.17 5.63
C ALA A 145 14.27 -2.70 6.02
N LEU A 146 14.43 -1.42 6.39
CA LEU A 146 15.72 -0.82 6.76
C LEU A 146 16.38 -1.54 7.93
N LYS A 147 15.61 -1.96 8.95
CA LYS A 147 16.13 -2.73 10.09
C LYS A 147 16.88 -4.00 9.66
N LYS A 148 16.40 -4.65 8.60
CA LYS A 148 16.99 -5.87 8.05
C LYS A 148 18.02 -5.59 6.96
N LEU A 149 17.81 -4.55 6.16
CA LEU A 149 18.73 -4.18 5.07
C LEU A 149 20.11 -3.78 5.60
N VAL A 150 20.20 -3.18 6.79
CA VAL A 150 21.47 -2.81 7.43
C VAL A 150 22.39 -4.02 7.66
N GLU A 151 21.85 -5.24 7.76
CA GLU A 151 22.64 -6.47 7.91
C GLU A 151 23.38 -6.86 6.61
N VAL A 152 22.87 -6.45 5.44
CA VAL A 152 23.38 -6.83 4.12
C VAL A 152 24.09 -5.67 3.42
N ILE A 153 23.59 -4.44 3.59
CA ILE A 153 24.15 -3.23 3.00
C ILE A 153 24.25 -2.12 4.04
N PRO A 154 25.39 -1.40 4.13
CA PRO A 154 25.50 -0.27 5.04
C PRO A 154 24.60 0.87 4.54
N LEU A 155 23.66 1.28 5.38
CA LEU A 155 22.69 2.33 5.08
C LEU A 155 22.74 3.40 6.17
N LYS A 156 22.86 4.65 5.74
CA LYS A 156 22.71 5.82 6.62
C LYS A 156 21.68 6.76 6.01
N ARG A 157 20.83 7.35 6.85
CA ARG A 157 19.87 8.36 6.39
C ARG A 157 20.63 9.53 5.76
N SER A 158 20.17 9.96 4.60
CA SER A 158 20.68 11.10 3.86
C SER A 158 20.16 12.36 4.52
N GLU A 159 21.01 12.97 5.33
CA GLU A 159 20.73 14.21 6.04
C GLU A 159 21.82 15.21 5.65
N ILE A 160 21.41 16.33 5.07
CA ILE A 160 22.30 17.46 4.84
C ILE A 160 22.26 18.31 6.09
N VAL A 161 23.34 18.24 6.87
CA VAL A 161 23.52 19.08 8.05
C VAL A 161 24.33 20.31 7.66
N GLY A 162 23.80 21.49 7.98
CA GLY A 162 24.45 22.77 7.74
C GLY A 162 24.22 23.75 8.88
N THR A 163 25.00 24.82 8.89
CA THR A 163 24.82 25.93 9.82
C THR A 163 24.24 27.12 9.07
N LEU A 164 23.12 27.63 9.54
CA LEU A 164 22.44 28.81 9.00
C LEU A 164 22.68 29.98 9.95
N SER A 165 23.29 31.06 9.46
CA SER A 165 23.40 32.33 10.20
C SER A 165 22.32 33.30 9.72
N VAL A 166 21.47 33.73 10.64
CA VAL A 166 20.30 34.59 10.35
C VAL A 166 20.40 35.86 11.18
N PRO A 167 20.33 37.07 10.58
CA PRO A 167 20.23 38.31 11.34
C PRO A 167 18.96 38.33 12.20
N ILE A 168 19.05 38.84 13.43
CA ILE A 168 17.93 38.85 14.40
C ILE A 168 16.65 39.48 13.82
N LYS A 169 16.78 40.48 12.96
CA LYS A 169 15.66 41.17 12.28
C LYS A 169 14.83 40.26 11.36
N ALA A 170 15.40 39.18 10.84
CA ALA A 170 14.76 38.28 9.87
C ALA A 170 14.32 36.95 10.50
N LEU A 171 14.56 36.73 11.79
CA LEU A 171 14.40 35.44 12.46
C LEU A 171 12.96 34.91 12.42
N GLY A 172 11.97 35.76 12.62
CA GLY A 172 10.55 35.37 12.57
C GLY A 172 10.10 34.89 11.18
N ALA A 173 10.62 35.49 10.11
CA ALA A 173 10.31 35.05 8.74
C ALA A 173 10.99 33.72 8.40
N VAL A 174 12.24 33.54 8.84
CA VAL A 174 13.03 32.33 8.57
C VAL A 174 12.50 31.13 9.36
N GLN A 175 12.08 31.29 10.62
CA GLN A 175 11.47 30.21 11.39
C GLN A 175 10.20 29.64 10.74
N GLY A 176 9.37 30.50 10.13
CA GLY A 176 8.19 30.07 9.37
C GLY A 176 8.52 29.22 8.14
N ILE A 177 9.71 29.37 7.56
CA ILE A 177 10.20 28.56 6.44
C ILE A 177 10.87 27.28 6.96
N LEU A 178 11.70 27.37 8.01
CA LEU A 178 12.40 26.22 8.60
C LEU A 178 11.42 25.17 9.13
N SER A 179 10.29 25.59 9.72
CA SER A 179 9.24 24.65 10.17
C SER A 179 8.67 23.75 9.06
N LYS A 180 8.94 24.04 7.78
CA LYS A 180 8.51 23.23 6.63
C LYS A 180 9.66 22.36 6.12
N GLY A 181 9.89 21.24 6.80
CA GLY A 181 10.78 20.18 6.32
C GLY A 181 12.27 20.37 6.65
N VAL A 182 12.60 21.27 7.58
CA VAL A 182 13.95 21.42 8.14
C VAL A 182 13.90 21.14 9.64
N GLU A 183 14.73 20.21 10.12
CA GLU A 183 14.90 19.97 11.55
C GLU A 183 16.00 20.90 12.09
N VAL A 184 15.71 21.63 13.18
CA VAL A 184 16.69 22.50 13.85
C VAL A 184 17.18 21.82 15.12
N SER A 185 18.47 21.54 15.22
CA SER A 185 19.06 20.77 16.34
C SER A 185 19.84 21.62 17.35
N GLY A 186 19.94 22.94 17.14
CA GLY A 186 20.56 23.87 18.08
C GLY A 186 20.56 25.31 17.58
N GLU A 187 20.41 26.27 18.49
CA GLU A 187 20.42 27.72 18.23
C GLU A 187 21.41 28.41 19.15
N THR A 188 22.28 29.25 18.60
CA THR A 188 23.21 30.10 19.35
C THR A 188 23.01 31.55 18.96
N TYR A 189 22.77 32.40 19.95
CA TYR A 189 22.57 33.82 19.75
C TYR A 189 23.90 34.55 19.92
N THR A 190 24.39 35.15 18.84
CA THR A 190 25.46 36.16 18.83
C THR A 190 24.82 37.53 18.66
N GLY A 191 25.47 38.60 19.18
CA GLY A 191 24.83 39.92 19.37
C GLY A 191 24.04 40.47 18.18
N ASP A 192 24.42 40.15 16.94
CA ASP A 192 23.76 40.60 15.71
C ASP A 192 23.09 39.48 14.89
N SER A 193 23.30 38.20 15.24
CA SER A 193 22.86 37.03 14.47
C SER A 193 22.50 35.81 15.32
N CYS A 194 21.57 34.99 14.84
CA CYS A 194 21.32 33.65 15.37
C CYS A 194 21.95 32.62 14.44
N GLU A 195 22.82 31.77 14.97
CA GLU A 195 23.35 30.61 14.27
C GLU A 195 22.53 29.37 14.65
N MET A 196 21.96 28.72 13.63
CA MET A 196 21.12 27.55 13.78
C MET A 196 21.78 26.36 13.09
N THR A 197 21.88 25.21 13.77
CA THR A 197 22.24 23.96 13.09
C THR A 197 20.97 23.35 12.51
N ILE A 198 20.94 23.19 11.20
CA ILE A 198 19.81 22.68 10.45
C ILE A 198 20.14 21.35 9.79
N SER A 199 19.18 20.43 9.78
CA SER A 199 19.22 19.16 9.06
C SER A 199 18.06 19.11 8.06
N VAL A 200 18.39 18.81 6.80
CA VAL A 200 17.41 18.66 5.72
C VAL A 200 17.51 17.25 5.16
N VAL A 201 16.36 16.58 5.08
CA VAL A 201 16.21 15.29 4.41
C VAL A 201 15.69 15.55 2.97
N PRO A 202 16.40 15.13 1.92
CA PRO A 202 16.04 15.38 0.51
C PRO A 202 14.69 14.80 0.04
#